data_AF-A0A1B6LEQ3-F1
#
_entry.id   AF-A0A1B6LEQ3-F1
#
_cell.length_a   1.000
_cell.length_b   1.000
_cell.length_c   1.000
_cell.angle_alpha   90.00
_cell.angle_beta   90.00
_cell.angle_gamma   90.00
#
_symmetry.space_group_name_H-M   'P 1'
#
loop_
_entity.id
_entity.type
_entity.pdbx_description
1 polymer ?
#
loop_
_entity_poly.entity_id
_entity_poly.type
_entity_poly.pdbx_seq_one_letter_code
_entity_poly.pdbx_strand_id
1 'polypeptide(L)'
;MDYYEARDDLDEPPLEQSGPSPIQQFYEGAYIFITGASGFMGKVLLEKLLRTCNVAEIYILVRDKKGVKSQERLASILDDNFFDLLKTKKPYEIKKVKIVTGDCSLPGLGLSEEHKALLSHVNVIFHAAATLSMDQHLRVAYITNVVATKFLLEFAKTLSYLKAFMYISTAYTHAYRDLVEEKFYDVVFDEDHIGQLCNEFDDQQIGAMTPKLIGRWGNTYALTKACAENLISKYDKILPIGVIRPSIVVSVSDKPLRGWINNLYGAIGVVSGTAVGLLRLWCADPDMVADMVPVDLAINMTLAASWEVATKNTRLKIYNSETSSKNPMTYDILRTDNFSFGKNLQTTQCIAVQSFFIVKNKTMFRLYTIWYHVIPAFFIDIFLQLTGRKPQLMSIYAKVYNVNKSLMPYCVEKNISFTSNNVDEMWNSLDPVDKRLFNFDLAALDWHEFWLYALKGMRAYLLNDPIETVSQGVKHTRKLWIRKLVFDSIIWTSLSYLAYIVIRKILRSLFV
;
A
#
# COMPACT_ATOMS: atom_id res chain seq x y z
N MET A 1 -14.20 -25.80 7.60
CA MET A 1 -14.20 -24.35 7.86
C MET A 1 -13.76 -23.72 6.56
N ASP A 2 -14.67 -23.05 5.86
CA ASP A 2 -14.33 -22.31 4.65
C ASP A 2 -13.41 -21.16 5.05
N TYR A 3 -12.13 -21.26 4.69
CA TYR A 3 -11.08 -20.32 5.10
C TYR A 3 -11.13 -19.00 4.33
N TYR A 4 -11.96 -18.94 3.29
CA TYR A 4 -12.43 -17.71 2.65
C TYR A 4 -13.58 -17.15 3.48
N GLU A 5 -13.26 -16.57 4.62
CA GLU A 5 -14.28 -15.92 5.46
C GLU A 5 -14.68 -14.60 4.80
N ALA A 6 -15.56 -14.71 3.81
CA ALA A 6 -16.36 -13.58 3.38
C ALA A 6 -17.24 -13.19 4.57
N ARG A 7 -17.06 -11.97 5.08
CA ARG A 7 -17.78 -11.45 6.23
C ARG A 7 -18.61 -10.27 5.75
N ASP A 8 -19.93 -10.34 5.97
CA ASP A 8 -20.84 -9.25 5.64
C ASP A 8 -21.20 -8.48 6.92
N ASP A 9 -21.28 -7.15 6.82
CA ASP A 9 -21.86 -6.31 7.88
C ASP A 9 -23.35 -6.65 8.10
N LEU A 10 -24.01 -7.26 7.11
CA LEU A 10 -25.43 -7.63 7.12
C LEU A 10 -25.74 -8.98 7.78
N ASP A 11 -24.72 -9.82 7.98
CA ASP A 11 -24.90 -11.14 8.61
C ASP A 11 -24.81 -11.05 10.15
N GLU A 12 -24.44 -9.88 10.66
CA GLU A 12 -24.41 -9.64 12.10
C GLU A 12 -25.78 -9.14 12.62
N PRO A 13 -26.18 -9.48 13.86
CA PRO A 13 -27.50 -9.14 14.38
C PRO A 13 -27.74 -7.62 14.34
N PRO A 14 -28.94 -7.14 13.95
CA PRO A 14 -29.22 -5.72 13.92
C PRO A 14 -29.06 -5.14 15.33
N LEU A 15 -28.35 -4.01 15.45
CA LEU A 15 -28.47 -3.17 16.65
C LEU A 15 -29.93 -2.72 16.71
N GLU A 16 -30.50 -2.53 17.91
CA GLU A 16 -31.93 -2.25 18.13
C GLU A 16 -32.49 -0.98 17.42
N GLN A 17 -31.70 -0.28 16.60
CA GLN A 17 -32.15 0.80 15.73
C GLN A 17 -32.55 0.30 14.34
N SER A 18 -33.81 0.54 13.98
CA SER A 18 -34.46 0.08 12.76
C SER A 18 -34.28 1.00 11.53
N GLY A 19 -33.27 1.87 11.50
CA GLY A 19 -33.07 2.87 10.43
C GLY A 19 -31.59 3.07 10.03
N PRO A 20 -31.33 3.75 8.89
CA PRO A 20 -29.96 4.02 8.43
C PRO A 20 -29.21 4.93 9.42
N SER A 21 -27.93 4.64 9.63
CA SER A 21 -27.05 5.44 10.49
C SER A 21 -26.75 6.83 9.88
N PRO A 22 -26.26 7.82 10.65
CA PRO A 22 -25.89 9.14 10.13
C PRO A 22 -24.95 9.13 8.93
N ILE A 23 -23.91 8.27 8.92
CA ILE A 23 -23.04 8.14 7.73
C ILE A 23 -23.80 7.54 6.55
N GLN A 24 -24.65 6.52 6.76
CA GLN A 24 -25.47 5.95 5.68
C GLN A 24 -26.43 7.00 5.09
N GLN A 25 -27.08 7.80 5.94
CA GLN A 25 -27.98 8.88 5.52
C GLN A 25 -27.25 9.95 4.69
N PHE A 26 -25.98 10.24 4.98
CA PHE A 26 -25.20 11.19 4.20
C PHE A 26 -24.94 10.71 2.77
N TYR A 27 -24.73 9.40 2.59
CA TYR A 27 -24.54 8.80 1.27
C TYR A 27 -25.83 8.40 0.57
N GLU A 28 -26.97 8.49 1.24
CA GLU A 28 -28.28 8.19 0.67
C GLU A 28 -28.52 9.05 -0.58
N GLY A 29 -28.69 8.39 -1.73
CA GLY A 29 -28.90 9.06 -3.02
C GLY A 29 -27.72 9.92 -3.49
N ALA A 30 -26.52 9.76 -2.93
CA ALA A 30 -25.36 10.56 -3.31
C ALA A 30 -24.80 10.15 -4.68
N TYR A 31 -24.36 11.14 -5.45
CA TYR A 31 -23.54 10.96 -6.65
C TYR A 31 -22.07 11.10 -6.27
N ILE A 32 -21.27 10.06 -6.53
CA ILE A 32 -19.87 9.99 -6.07
C ILE A 32 -18.94 9.93 -7.27
N PHE A 33 -17.83 10.66 -7.23
CA PHE A 33 -16.75 10.53 -8.21
C PHE A 33 -15.47 10.02 -7.55
N ILE A 34 -14.92 8.92 -8.06
CA ILE A 34 -13.70 8.28 -7.53
C ILE A 34 -12.62 8.27 -8.60
N THR A 35 -11.48 8.88 -8.31
CA THR A 35 -10.26 8.63 -9.08
C THR A 35 -9.40 7.58 -8.38
N GLY A 36 -8.78 6.69 -9.16
CA GLY A 36 -7.99 5.59 -8.60
C GLY A 36 -8.82 4.38 -8.16
N ALA A 37 -10.09 4.28 -8.56
CA ALA A 37 -11.00 3.17 -8.22
C ALA A 37 -10.48 1.77 -8.61
N SER A 38 -9.62 1.69 -9.64
CA SER A 38 -8.99 0.42 -10.06
C SER A 38 -7.82 -0.03 -9.16
N GLY A 39 -7.31 0.87 -8.31
CA GLY A 39 -6.24 0.59 -7.37
C GLY A 39 -6.72 -0.12 -6.10
N PHE A 40 -5.79 -0.47 -5.22
CA PHE A 40 -6.07 -1.23 -4.00
C PHE A 40 -7.10 -0.56 -3.08
N MET A 41 -6.79 0.64 -2.56
CA MET A 41 -7.73 1.41 -1.73
C MET A 41 -9.02 1.75 -2.48
N GLY A 42 -8.93 2.06 -3.78
CA GLY A 42 -10.07 2.42 -4.60
C GLY A 42 -11.10 1.29 -4.76
N LYS A 43 -10.64 0.04 -4.89
CA LYS A 43 -11.52 -1.14 -4.93
C LYS A 43 -12.23 -1.34 -3.60
N VAL A 44 -11.51 -1.21 -2.49
CA VAL A 44 -12.07 -1.34 -1.13
C VAL A 44 -13.09 -0.23 -0.85
N LEU A 45 -12.79 1.00 -1.26
CA LEU A 45 -13.73 2.12 -1.18
C LEU A 45 -15.00 1.87 -2.00
N LEU A 46 -14.85 1.44 -3.25
CA LEU A 46 -15.97 1.15 -4.14
C LEU A 46 -16.87 0.05 -3.57
N GLU A 47 -16.27 -1.06 -3.14
CA GLU A 47 -17.00 -2.18 -2.53
C GLU A 47 -17.74 -1.75 -1.26
N LYS A 48 -17.06 -1.03 -0.36
CA LYS A 48 -17.64 -0.61 0.91
C LYS A 48 -18.84 0.32 0.72
N LEU A 49 -18.73 1.28 -0.20
CA LEU A 49 -19.82 2.17 -0.58
C LEU A 49 -21.03 1.39 -1.11
N LEU A 50 -20.83 0.48 -2.05
CA LEU A 50 -21.92 -0.30 -2.66
C LEU A 50 -22.54 -1.31 -1.68
N ARG A 51 -21.75 -1.87 -0.76
CA ARG A 51 -22.24 -2.86 0.20
C ARG A 51 -22.97 -2.20 1.37
N THR A 52 -22.48 -1.06 1.86
CA THR A 52 -22.94 -0.48 3.14
C THR A 52 -23.83 0.75 2.96
N CYS A 53 -23.71 1.47 1.84
CA CYS A 53 -24.46 2.71 1.59
C CYS A 53 -25.44 2.53 0.42
N ASN A 54 -26.54 3.30 0.40
CA ASN A 54 -27.45 3.36 -0.74
C ASN A 54 -27.21 4.63 -1.56
N VAL A 55 -26.18 4.59 -2.39
CA VAL A 55 -25.81 5.70 -3.28
C VAL A 55 -26.71 5.76 -4.51
N ALA A 56 -26.77 6.91 -5.19
CA ALA A 56 -27.45 7.02 -6.49
C ALA A 56 -26.57 6.42 -7.60
N GLU A 57 -25.39 7.00 -7.83
CA GLU A 57 -24.41 6.54 -8.81
C GLU A 57 -22.97 6.79 -8.35
N ILE A 58 -22.06 5.91 -8.78
CA ILE A 58 -20.62 6.07 -8.56
C ILE A 58 -19.92 6.15 -9.91
N TYR A 59 -19.38 7.32 -10.22
CA TYR A 59 -18.54 7.56 -11.38
C TYR A 59 -17.10 7.19 -11.04
N ILE A 60 -16.48 6.31 -11.83
CA ILE A 60 -15.07 5.95 -11.66
C ILE A 60 -14.24 6.45 -12.84
N LEU A 61 -13.12 7.12 -12.55
CA LEU A 61 -12.16 7.53 -13.58
C LEU A 61 -11.36 6.32 -14.05
N VAL A 62 -11.46 5.99 -15.33
CA VAL A 62 -10.77 4.85 -15.93
C VAL A 62 -9.96 5.30 -17.15
N ARG A 63 -8.68 4.93 -17.15
CA ARG A 63 -7.77 5.21 -18.28
C ARG A 63 -8.12 4.33 -19.48
N ASP A 64 -8.13 4.93 -20.67
CA ASP A 64 -8.12 4.16 -21.90
C ASP A 64 -6.78 3.41 -22.03
N LYS A 65 -6.85 2.14 -22.41
CA LYS A 65 -5.66 1.36 -22.76
C LYS A 65 -5.78 0.99 -24.23
N LYS A 66 -4.69 1.12 -24.99
CA LYS A 66 -4.67 0.72 -26.41
C LYS A 66 -5.25 -0.70 -26.56
N GLY A 67 -6.35 -0.82 -27.30
CA GLY A 67 -6.98 -2.09 -27.64
C GLY A 67 -7.98 -2.68 -26.64
N VAL A 68 -8.32 -1.99 -25.53
CA VAL A 68 -9.34 -2.43 -24.56
C VAL A 68 -10.38 -1.32 -24.40
N LYS A 69 -11.65 -1.60 -24.67
CA LYS A 69 -12.71 -0.60 -24.48
C LYS A 69 -12.89 -0.31 -22.98
N SER A 70 -13.22 0.92 -22.61
CA SER A 70 -13.37 1.32 -21.20
C SER A 70 -14.37 0.43 -20.43
N GLN A 71 -15.45 -0.03 -21.09
CA GLN A 71 -16.42 -0.97 -20.51
C GLN A 71 -15.83 -2.35 -20.15
N GLU A 72 -14.93 -2.89 -20.97
CA GLU A 72 -14.24 -4.17 -20.68
C GLU A 72 -13.36 -4.03 -19.43
N ARG A 73 -12.80 -2.83 -19.21
CA ARG A 73 -11.98 -2.55 -18.03
C ARG A 73 -12.81 -2.44 -16.75
N LEU A 74 -14.02 -1.86 -16.79
CA LEU A 74 -14.93 -1.91 -15.65
C LEU A 74 -15.29 -3.35 -15.31
N ALA A 75 -15.64 -4.15 -16.31
CA ALA A 75 -15.93 -5.57 -16.10
C ALA A 75 -14.75 -6.28 -15.42
N SER A 76 -13.52 -6.05 -15.88
CA SER A 76 -12.31 -6.60 -15.25
C SER A 76 -12.05 -6.10 -13.82
N ILE A 77 -12.38 -4.84 -13.49
CA ILE A 77 -12.25 -4.34 -12.11
C ILE A 77 -13.23 -5.07 -11.19
N LEU A 78 -14.46 -5.27 -11.66
CA LEU A 78 -15.55 -5.89 -10.92
C LEU A 78 -15.47 -7.41 -10.91
N ASP A 79 -14.75 -8.04 -11.84
CA ASP A 79 -14.53 -9.50 -11.90
C ASP A 79 -13.61 -10.02 -10.78
N ASP A 80 -12.95 -9.14 -10.04
CA ASP A 80 -12.15 -9.49 -8.86
C ASP A 80 -13.01 -10.19 -7.80
N ASN A 81 -12.47 -11.25 -7.20
CA ASN A 81 -13.16 -12.06 -6.19
C ASN A 81 -13.58 -11.25 -4.95
N PHE A 82 -12.92 -10.11 -4.74
CA PHE A 82 -13.28 -9.14 -3.72
C PHE A 82 -14.73 -8.67 -3.81
N PHE A 83 -15.31 -8.61 -5.01
CA PHE A 83 -16.68 -8.17 -5.24
C PHE A 83 -17.71 -9.31 -5.23
N ASP A 84 -17.31 -10.58 -5.04
CA ASP A 84 -18.22 -11.72 -5.20
C ASP A 84 -19.35 -11.74 -4.17
N LEU A 85 -19.04 -11.35 -2.92
CA LEU A 85 -20.06 -11.16 -1.88
C LEU A 85 -21.09 -10.10 -2.30
N LEU A 86 -20.61 -8.95 -2.78
CA LEU A 86 -21.48 -7.86 -3.25
C LEU A 86 -22.35 -8.30 -4.43
N LYS A 87 -21.78 -9.00 -5.43
CA LYS A 87 -22.53 -9.55 -6.57
C LYS A 87 -23.62 -10.52 -6.14
N THR A 88 -23.36 -11.31 -5.10
CA THR A 88 -24.29 -12.33 -4.60
C THR A 88 -25.41 -11.70 -3.76
N LYS A 89 -25.08 -10.80 -2.84
CA LYS A 89 -26.04 -10.22 -1.87
C LYS A 89 -26.77 -8.98 -2.42
N LYS A 90 -26.09 -8.17 -3.24
CA LYS A 90 -26.61 -6.89 -3.79
C LYS A 90 -26.29 -6.73 -5.28
N PRO A 91 -26.76 -7.64 -6.17
CA PRO A 91 -26.44 -7.64 -7.61
C PRO A 91 -26.86 -6.36 -8.35
N TYR A 92 -27.82 -5.59 -7.82
CA TYR A 92 -28.28 -4.34 -8.45
C TYR A 92 -27.37 -3.16 -8.15
N GLU A 93 -26.69 -3.13 -6.99
CA GLU A 93 -25.81 -2.02 -6.59
C GLU A 93 -24.64 -1.85 -7.57
N ILE A 94 -24.12 -2.97 -8.09
CA ILE A 94 -23.01 -2.95 -9.06
C ILE A 94 -23.34 -2.19 -10.35
N LYS A 95 -24.63 -2.08 -10.72
CA LYS A 95 -25.10 -1.36 -11.92
C LYS A 95 -25.07 0.16 -11.76
N LYS A 96 -24.93 0.64 -10.51
CA LYS A 96 -24.78 2.07 -10.18
C LYS A 96 -23.37 2.60 -10.51
N VAL A 97 -22.42 1.72 -10.82
CA VAL A 97 -21.06 2.11 -11.22
C VAL A 97 -21.07 2.54 -12.68
N LYS A 98 -20.68 3.80 -12.93
CA LYS A 98 -20.55 4.40 -14.27
C LYS A 98 -19.09 4.75 -14.54
N ILE A 99 -18.70 4.65 -15.80
CA ILE A 99 -17.33 4.94 -16.21
C ILE A 99 -17.25 6.38 -16.68
N VAL A 100 -16.20 7.06 -16.26
CA VAL A 100 -15.72 8.29 -16.87
C VAL A 100 -14.34 8.01 -17.42
N THR A 101 -14.19 8.10 -18.75
CA THR A 101 -12.89 7.93 -19.39
C THR A 101 -12.00 9.14 -19.11
N GLY A 102 -10.77 8.88 -18.65
CA GLY A 102 -9.75 9.90 -18.45
C GLY A 102 -8.48 9.36 -17.77
N ASP A 103 -7.45 10.20 -17.70
CA ASP A 103 -6.15 9.90 -17.12
C ASP A 103 -5.60 11.11 -16.35
N CYS A 104 -5.20 10.89 -15.10
CA CYS A 104 -4.53 11.90 -14.26
C CYS A 104 -3.21 12.41 -14.86
N SER A 105 -2.60 11.69 -15.81
CA SER A 105 -1.42 12.18 -16.51
C SER A 105 -1.72 13.15 -17.65
N LEU A 106 -3.00 13.37 -17.99
CA LEU A 106 -3.41 14.23 -19.11
C LEU A 106 -3.93 15.60 -18.61
N PRO A 107 -3.80 16.67 -19.43
CA PRO A 107 -4.44 17.95 -19.15
C PRO A 107 -5.94 17.77 -18.93
N GLY A 108 -6.46 18.38 -17.86
CA GLY A 108 -7.88 18.29 -17.52
C GLY A 108 -8.38 16.86 -17.26
N LEU A 109 -7.49 15.97 -16.83
CA LEU A 109 -7.72 14.52 -16.68
C LEU A 109 -8.12 13.83 -18.01
N GLY A 110 -7.98 14.50 -19.17
CA GLY A 110 -8.51 13.99 -20.44
C GLY A 110 -10.04 13.88 -20.47
N LEU A 111 -10.76 14.59 -19.58
CA LEU A 111 -12.22 14.57 -19.54
C LEU A 111 -12.82 15.31 -20.73
N SER A 112 -13.78 14.67 -21.41
CA SER A 112 -14.65 15.33 -22.39
C SER A 112 -15.62 16.29 -21.69
N GLU A 113 -16.17 17.26 -22.44
CA GLU A 113 -17.23 18.14 -21.91
C GLU A 113 -18.48 17.35 -21.50
N GLU A 114 -18.79 16.25 -22.18
CA GLU A 114 -19.87 15.34 -21.79
C GLU A 114 -19.62 14.73 -20.40
N HIS A 115 -18.41 14.23 -20.14
CA HIS A 115 -18.07 13.70 -18.82
C HIS A 115 -18.05 14.78 -17.74
N LYS A 116 -17.59 16.00 -18.05
CA LYS A 116 -17.67 17.13 -17.11
C LYS A 116 -19.13 17.49 -16.78
N ALA A 117 -20.01 17.49 -17.78
CA ALA A 117 -21.44 17.72 -17.59
C ALA A 117 -22.08 16.61 -16.74
N LEU A 118 -21.72 15.34 -16.99
CA LEU A 118 -22.17 14.21 -16.18
C LEU A 118 -21.75 14.36 -14.71
N LEU A 119 -20.52 14.79 -14.47
CA LEU A 119 -19.96 14.99 -13.13
C LEU A 119 -20.46 16.25 -12.43
N SER A 120 -21.22 17.13 -13.09
CA SER A 120 -21.67 18.42 -12.52
C SER A 120 -22.60 18.30 -11.29
N HIS A 121 -23.22 17.12 -11.10
CA HIS A 121 -24.14 16.83 -9.99
C HIS A 121 -23.48 16.04 -8.85
N VAL A 122 -22.18 15.78 -8.92
CA VAL A 122 -21.45 15.01 -7.91
C VAL A 122 -21.49 15.71 -6.55
N ASN A 123 -21.79 14.93 -5.52
CA ASN A 123 -21.84 15.39 -4.13
C ASN A 123 -20.54 15.10 -3.38
N VAL A 124 -19.85 14.01 -3.72
CA VAL A 124 -18.62 13.61 -3.02
C VAL A 124 -17.56 13.19 -4.02
N ILE A 125 -16.36 13.76 -3.88
CA ILE A 125 -15.18 13.37 -4.67
C ILE A 125 -14.20 12.62 -3.77
N PHE A 126 -13.76 11.44 -4.19
CA PHE A 126 -12.63 10.74 -3.60
C PHE A 126 -11.47 10.70 -4.59
N HIS A 127 -10.43 11.49 -4.30
CA HIS A 127 -9.21 11.51 -5.08
C HIS A 127 -8.17 10.56 -4.46
N ALA A 128 -8.15 9.31 -4.94
CA ALA A 128 -7.19 8.28 -4.53
C ALA A 128 -6.15 7.92 -5.62
N ALA A 129 -6.27 8.47 -6.83
CA ALA A 129 -5.28 8.27 -7.88
C ALA A 129 -3.94 8.92 -7.52
N ALA A 130 -2.86 8.13 -7.56
CA ALA A 130 -1.49 8.60 -7.44
C ALA A 130 -0.54 7.59 -8.09
N THR A 131 0.66 8.05 -8.47
CA THR A 131 1.79 7.12 -8.63
C THR A 131 2.34 6.79 -7.24
N LEU A 132 2.46 5.50 -6.94
CA LEU A 132 2.96 4.99 -5.65
C LEU A 132 4.44 4.58 -5.71
N SER A 133 5.07 4.67 -6.90
CA SER A 133 6.48 4.34 -7.08
C SER A 133 7.35 5.45 -6.47
N MET A 134 8.17 5.06 -5.49
CA MET A 134 9.09 5.95 -4.77
C MET A 134 10.28 6.40 -5.64
N ASP A 135 10.53 5.70 -6.74
CA ASP A 135 11.60 5.93 -7.72
C ASP A 135 11.06 6.46 -9.07
N GLN A 136 9.78 6.85 -9.14
CA GLN A 136 9.18 7.38 -10.35
C GLN A 136 9.87 8.68 -10.75
N HIS A 137 10.07 8.88 -12.06
CA HIS A 137 10.57 10.14 -12.62
C HIS A 137 9.76 11.34 -12.10
N LEU A 138 10.45 12.37 -11.59
CA LEU A 138 9.81 13.46 -10.85
C LEU A 138 8.72 14.17 -11.67
N ARG A 139 8.95 14.42 -12.97
CA ARG A 139 7.92 15.01 -13.85
C ARG A 139 6.64 14.19 -13.87
N VAL A 140 6.74 12.88 -14.02
CA VAL A 140 5.58 11.98 -14.10
C VAL A 140 4.84 11.98 -12.76
N ALA A 141 5.58 11.93 -11.64
CA ALA A 141 4.99 12.00 -10.31
C ALA A 141 4.30 13.35 -10.05
N TYR A 142 4.93 14.46 -10.45
CA TYR A 142 4.37 15.80 -10.33
C TYR A 142 3.07 15.97 -11.13
N ILE A 143 3.05 15.56 -12.40
CA ILE A 143 1.85 15.64 -13.24
C ILE A 143 0.71 14.80 -12.61
N THR A 144 1.00 13.56 -12.24
CA THR A 144 -0.03 12.63 -11.75
C THR A 144 -0.57 13.01 -10.37
N ASN A 145 0.30 13.44 -9.45
CA ASN A 145 -0.05 13.64 -8.04
C ASN A 145 -0.37 15.09 -7.69
N VAL A 146 0.07 16.07 -8.48
CA VAL A 146 -0.07 17.51 -8.17
C VAL A 146 -0.93 18.21 -9.22
N VAL A 147 -0.59 18.09 -10.50
CA VAL A 147 -1.35 18.76 -11.58
C VAL A 147 -2.77 18.21 -11.68
N ALA A 148 -2.94 16.89 -11.58
CA ALA A 148 -4.25 16.26 -11.54
C ALA A 148 -5.10 16.74 -10.34
N THR A 149 -4.47 16.88 -9.17
CA THR A 149 -5.12 17.41 -7.97
C THR A 149 -5.54 18.86 -8.15
N LYS A 150 -4.67 19.71 -8.74
CA LYS A 150 -4.99 21.12 -9.06
C LYS A 150 -6.22 21.22 -9.96
N PHE A 151 -6.27 20.40 -11.02
CA PHE A 151 -7.44 20.37 -11.88
C PHE A 151 -8.71 19.94 -11.13
N LEU A 152 -8.63 18.89 -10.31
CA LEU A 152 -9.80 18.40 -9.56
C LEU A 152 -10.30 19.42 -8.54
N LEU A 153 -9.41 20.19 -7.91
CA LEU A 153 -9.78 21.28 -7.00
C LEU A 153 -10.48 22.42 -7.76
N GLU A 154 -9.94 22.82 -8.93
CA GLU A 154 -10.59 23.82 -9.77
C GLU A 154 -11.93 23.35 -10.33
N PHE A 155 -12.04 22.08 -10.72
CA PHE A 155 -13.30 21.48 -11.14
C PHE A 155 -14.30 21.39 -9.98
N ALA A 156 -13.85 21.02 -8.78
CA ALA A 156 -14.70 20.96 -7.58
C ALA A 156 -15.33 22.33 -7.24
N LYS A 157 -14.66 23.45 -7.53
CA LYS A 157 -15.22 24.80 -7.35
C LYS A 157 -16.41 25.08 -8.26
N THR A 158 -16.57 24.36 -9.38
CA THR A 158 -17.71 24.53 -10.29
C THR A 158 -18.91 23.66 -9.90
N LEU A 159 -18.78 22.81 -8.87
CA LEU A 159 -19.82 21.87 -8.44
C LEU A 159 -20.70 22.47 -7.33
N SER A 160 -21.88 22.95 -7.70
CA SER A 160 -22.81 23.59 -6.76
C SER A 160 -23.36 22.67 -5.65
N TYR A 161 -23.27 21.35 -5.84
CA TYR A 161 -23.82 20.34 -4.92
C TYR A 161 -22.74 19.57 -4.15
N LEU A 162 -21.48 20.00 -4.23
CA LEU A 162 -20.37 19.33 -3.57
C LEU A 162 -20.49 19.47 -2.05
N LYS A 163 -20.53 18.33 -1.36
CA LYS A 163 -20.56 18.22 0.10
C LYS A 163 -19.19 17.90 0.68
N ALA A 164 -18.36 17.12 -0.01
CA ALA A 164 -17.02 16.76 0.46
C ALA A 164 -16.05 16.44 -0.69
N PHE A 165 -14.81 16.88 -0.55
CA PHE A 165 -13.67 16.52 -1.38
C PHE A 165 -12.62 15.80 -0.52
N MET A 166 -12.41 14.51 -0.76
CA MET A 166 -11.49 13.68 0.01
C MET A 166 -10.23 13.42 -0.79
N TYR A 167 -9.07 13.78 -0.22
CA TYR A 167 -7.76 13.51 -0.81
C TYR A 167 -7.02 12.43 -0.02
N ILE A 168 -6.58 11.36 -0.70
CA ILE A 168 -5.74 10.34 -0.08
C ILE A 168 -4.27 10.74 -0.25
N SER A 169 -3.63 11.10 0.85
CA SER A 169 -2.20 11.39 0.98
C SER A 169 -1.46 10.21 1.63
N THR A 170 -0.48 10.46 2.50
CA THR A 170 0.21 9.46 3.32
C THR A 170 0.74 10.07 4.61
N ALA A 171 0.79 9.29 5.70
CA ALA A 171 1.41 9.71 6.97
C ALA A 171 2.90 10.05 6.76
N TYR A 172 3.56 9.42 5.78
CA TYR A 172 4.97 9.61 5.50
C TYR A 172 5.31 10.89 4.72
N THR A 173 4.32 11.73 4.38
CA THR A 173 4.53 13.00 3.63
C THR A 173 5.53 13.92 4.35
N HIS A 174 5.47 13.98 5.68
CA HIS A 174 6.31 14.85 6.51
C HIS A 174 7.19 14.07 7.51
N ALA A 175 7.43 12.79 7.24
CA ALA A 175 8.17 11.86 8.11
C ALA A 175 9.67 12.18 8.32
N TYR A 176 10.19 13.26 7.74
CA TYR A 176 11.49 13.82 8.13
C TYR A 176 11.45 14.52 9.50
N ARG A 177 10.25 14.85 9.99
CA ARG A 177 9.99 15.42 11.33
C ARG A 177 9.90 14.32 12.38
N ASP A 178 10.20 14.65 13.63
CA ASP A 178 10.05 13.73 14.77
C ASP A 178 8.58 13.51 15.12
N LEU A 179 7.78 14.58 14.99
CA LEU A 179 6.35 14.58 15.20
C LEU A 179 5.63 15.08 13.94
N VAL A 180 4.70 14.28 13.45
CA VAL A 180 3.80 14.62 12.34
C VAL A 180 2.38 14.76 12.88
N GLU A 181 1.93 16.00 12.94
CA GLU A 181 0.61 16.39 13.42
C GLU A 181 -0.40 16.47 12.26
N GLU A 182 -1.68 16.48 12.60
CA GLU A 182 -2.79 16.67 11.66
C GLU A 182 -2.97 18.14 11.24
N LYS A 183 -1.89 18.72 10.71
CA LYS A 183 -1.87 20.07 10.16
C LYS A 183 -1.10 20.12 8.84
N PHE A 184 -1.36 21.18 8.07
CA PHE A 184 -0.57 21.47 6.88
C PHE A 184 0.79 21.99 7.30
N TYR A 185 1.81 21.64 6.52
CA TYR A 185 3.17 22.10 6.73
C TYR A 185 3.64 22.87 5.50
N ASP A 186 4.43 23.90 5.76
CA ASP A 186 5.08 24.65 4.69
C ASP A 186 6.10 23.76 3.96
N VAL A 187 6.12 23.90 2.64
CA VAL A 187 7.05 23.23 1.74
C VAL A 187 8.08 24.23 1.23
N VAL A 188 9.29 23.74 0.95
CA VAL A 188 10.37 24.57 0.37
C VAL A 188 10.11 24.83 -1.11
N PHE A 189 9.55 23.84 -1.80
CA PHE A 189 9.12 23.93 -3.18
C PHE A 189 7.60 23.69 -3.21
N ASP A 190 6.85 24.71 -3.57
CA ASP A 190 5.43 24.57 -3.84
C ASP A 190 5.19 23.92 -5.22
N GLU A 191 3.92 23.75 -5.57
CA GLU A 191 3.54 23.15 -6.84
C GLU A 191 4.07 23.94 -8.05
N ASP A 192 4.08 25.26 -7.98
CA ASP A 192 4.42 26.10 -9.12
C ASP A 192 5.93 26.07 -9.40
N HIS A 193 6.77 25.99 -8.36
CA HIS A 193 8.23 25.84 -8.52
C HIS A 193 8.59 24.53 -9.24
N ILE A 194 8.01 23.38 -8.84
CA ILE A 194 8.26 22.10 -9.52
C ILE A 194 7.69 22.14 -10.94
N GLY A 195 6.54 22.79 -11.13
CA GLY A 195 5.94 23.02 -12.45
C GLY A 195 6.85 23.80 -13.39
N GLN A 196 7.43 24.91 -12.93
CA GLN A 196 8.39 25.72 -13.70
C GLN A 196 9.62 24.90 -14.10
N LEU A 197 10.23 24.17 -13.16
CA LEU A 197 11.36 23.29 -13.46
C LEU A 197 10.99 22.25 -14.52
N CYS A 198 9.84 21.61 -14.39
CA CYS A 198 9.37 20.67 -15.41
C CYS A 198 9.21 21.37 -16.76
N ASN A 199 8.69 22.59 -16.84
CA ASN A 199 8.50 23.27 -18.12
C ASN A 199 9.82 23.73 -18.77
N GLU A 200 10.83 24.09 -17.98
CA GLU A 200 12.09 24.64 -18.47
C GLU A 200 13.13 23.58 -18.87
N PHE A 201 13.17 22.46 -18.16
CA PHE A 201 14.20 21.43 -18.33
C PHE A 201 13.64 20.16 -18.99
N ASP A 202 14.49 19.39 -19.67
CA ASP A 202 14.10 18.09 -20.24
C ASP A 202 14.08 16.96 -19.18
N ASP A 203 13.64 15.76 -19.56
CA ASP A 203 13.55 14.62 -18.64
C ASP A 203 14.92 14.16 -18.11
N GLN A 204 15.99 14.26 -18.90
CA GLN A 204 17.31 13.86 -18.45
C GLN A 204 17.84 14.82 -17.37
N GLN A 205 17.64 16.12 -17.58
CA GLN A 205 18.01 17.18 -16.65
C GLN A 205 17.20 17.08 -15.35
N ILE A 206 15.88 16.87 -15.44
CA ILE A 206 15.01 16.65 -14.27
C ILE A 206 15.46 15.40 -13.50
N GLY A 207 15.75 14.31 -14.20
CA GLY A 207 16.29 13.09 -13.58
C GLY A 207 17.59 13.35 -12.81
N ALA A 208 18.50 14.15 -13.36
CA ALA A 208 19.76 14.52 -12.71
C ALA A 208 19.57 15.44 -11.49
N MET A 209 18.57 16.32 -11.50
CA MET A 209 18.25 17.23 -10.39
C MET A 209 17.42 16.56 -9.28
N THR A 210 16.65 15.53 -9.62
CA THR A 210 15.70 14.85 -8.73
C THR A 210 16.28 14.48 -7.37
N PRO A 211 17.49 13.90 -7.24
CA PRO A 211 18.06 13.57 -5.93
C PRO A 211 18.22 14.78 -4.99
N LYS A 212 18.55 15.95 -5.53
CA LYS A 212 18.65 17.20 -4.75
C LYS A 212 17.29 17.77 -4.39
N LEU A 213 16.33 17.71 -5.32
CA LEU A 213 14.96 18.22 -5.13
C LEU A 213 14.18 17.41 -4.09
N ILE A 214 14.34 16.08 -4.09
CA ILE A 214 13.77 15.20 -3.08
C ILE A 214 14.22 15.60 -1.68
N GLY A 215 15.52 15.90 -1.51
CA GLY A 215 16.09 16.38 -0.26
C GLY A 215 15.61 15.59 0.96
N ARG A 216 14.97 16.29 1.91
CA ARG A 216 14.47 15.71 3.17
C ARG A 216 13.30 14.74 3.02
N TRP A 217 12.56 14.76 1.90
CA TRP A 217 11.42 13.86 1.68
C TRP A 217 11.85 12.43 1.31
N GLY A 218 13.13 12.20 1.02
CA GLY A 218 13.70 10.86 0.80
C GLY A 218 13.28 10.16 -0.51
N ASN A 219 12.10 10.44 -1.05
CA ASN A 219 11.62 9.89 -2.33
C ASN A 219 10.66 10.85 -3.08
N THR A 220 10.42 10.59 -4.37
CA THR A 220 9.55 11.44 -5.21
C THR A 220 8.07 11.38 -4.81
N TYR A 221 7.62 10.26 -4.24
CA TYR A 221 6.26 10.09 -3.78
C TYR A 221 5.92 11.04 -2.62
N ALA A 222 6.72 11.03 -1.55
CA ALA A 222 6.54 11.90 -0.39
C ALA A 222 6.66 13.39 -0.76
N LEU A 223 7.62 13.75 -1.63
CA LEU A 223 7.75 15.12 -2.13
C LEU A 223 6.47 15.58 -2.84
N THR A 224 5.98 14.81 -3.81
CA THR A 224 4.81 15.21 -4.60
C THR A 224 3.51 15.19 -3.79
N LYS A 225 3.39 14.31 -2.78
CA LYS A 225 2.29 14.39 -1.81
C LYS A 225 2.36 15.65 -0.96
N ALA A 226 3.54 16.09 -0.55
CA ALA A 226 3.70 17.34 0.20
C ALA A 226 3.31 18.55 -0.65
N CYS A 227 3.70 18.58 -1.93
CA CYS A 227 3.28 19.65 -2.86
C CYS A 227 1.76 19.64 -3.06
N ALA A 228 1.13 18.47 -3.21
CA ALA A 228 -0.32 18.38 -3.34
C ALA A 228 -1.07 18.83 -2.07
N GLU A 229 -0.56 18.48 -0.88
CA GLU A 229 -1.14 18.96 0.39
C GLU A 229 -0.98 20.48 0.54
N ASN A 230 0.17 21.04 0.18
CA ASN A 230 0.37 22.49 0.19
C ASN A 230 -0.58 23.20 -0.77
N LEU A 231 -0.75 22.68 -2.00
CA LEU A 231 -1.73 23.16 -2.95
C LEU A 231 -3.14 23.10 -2.36
N ILE A 232 -3.54 21.98 -1.75
CA ILE A 232 -4.85 21.81 -1.09
C ILE A 232 -5.07 22.86 0.00
N SER A 233 -4.05 23.22 0.79
CA SER A 233 -4.19 24.25 1.83
C SER A 233 -4.58 25.62 1.29
N LYS A 234 -4.31 25.91 0.01
CA LYS A 234 -4.71 27.17 -0.65
C LYS A 234 -6.21 27.23 -0.94
N TYR A 235 -6.92 26.11 -0.83
CA TYR A 235 -8.37 26.01 -0.99
C TYR A 235 -9.10 25.98 0.35
N ASP A 236 -8.39 26.25 1.46
CA ASP A 236 -9.03 26.48 2.75
C ASP A 236 -10.12 27.55 2.60
N LYS A 237 -11.25 27.30 3.25
CA LYS A 237 -12.46 28.12 3.19
C LYS A 237 -13.15 28.22 1.83
N ILE A 238 -12.64 27.61 0.77
CA ILE A 238 -13.26 27.58 -0.56
C ILE A 238 -14.05 26.29 -0.77
N LEU A 239 -13.48 25.15 -0.40
CA LEU A 239 -14.07 23.82 -0.59
C LEU A 239 -14.12 23.05 0.75
N PRO A 240 -15.08 22.12 0.93
CA PRO A 240 -15.12 21.23 2.08
C PRO A 240 -14.15 20.05 1.85
N ILE A 241 -12.90 20.17 2.32
CA ILE A 241 -11.82 19.20 2.03
C ILE A 241 -11.42 18.39 3.26
N GLY A 242 -11.31 17.08 3.10
CA GLY A 242 -10.65 16.18 4.04
C GLY A 242 -9.39 15.54 3.41
N VAL A 243 -8.28 15.55 4.14
CA VAL A 243 -7.03 14.90 3.74
C VAL A 243 -6.79 13.68 4.63
N ILE A 244 -6.76 12.50 4.02
CA ILE A 244 -6.48 11.25 4.72
C ILE A 244 -5.01 10.90 4.54
N ARG A 245 -4.26 10.75 5.62
CA ARG A 245 -2.83 10.37 5.61
C ARG A 245 -2.69 8.96 6.18
N PRO A 246 -2.90 7.89 5.38
CA PRO A 246 -2.64 6.54 5.84
C PRO A 246 -1.14 6.26 5.95
N SER A 247 -0.77 5.44 6.94
CA SER A 247 0.55 4.81 7.02
C SER A 247 0.68 3.69 5.97
N ILE A 248 1.50 2.66 6.20
CA ILE A 248 1.68 1.60 5.19
C ILE A 248 0.40 0.76 5.12
N VAL A 249 -0.36 0.94 4.04
CA VAL A 249 -1.61 0.20 3.83
C VAL A 249 -1.33 -1.27 3.54
N VAL A 250 -1.94 -2.16 4.32
CA VAL A 250 -1.81 -3.62 4.23
C VAL A 250 -3.16 -4.29 3.92
N SER A 251 -3.21 -5.63 3.95
CA SER A 251 -4.40 -6.42 3.61
C SER A 251 -5.64 -6.03 4.43
N VAL A 252 -6.82 -6.46 3.95
CA VAL A 252 -8.10 -6.32 4.67
C VAL A 252 -8.03 -7.06 6.00
N SER A 253 -8.41 -6.38 7.08
CA SER A 253 -8.42 -6.97 8.43
C SER A 253 -9.67 -7.83 8.69
N ASP A 254 -10.83 -7.39 8.21
CA ASP A 254 -12.11 -8.03 8.52
C ASP A 254 -13.01 -8.19 7.29
N LYS A 255 -13.48 -7.10 6.68
CA LYS A 255 -14.58 -7.13 5.69
C LYS A 255 -14.21 -6.48 4.34
N PRO A 256 -14.83 -6.92 3.23
CA PRO A 256 -15.74 -8.06 3.09
C PRO A 256 -15.00 -9.40 3.04
N LEU A 257 -13.68 -9.39 2.86
CA LEU A 257 -12.89 -10.58 2.59
C LEU A 257 -11.56 -10.49 3.34
N ARG A 258 -11.51 -11.18 4.48
CA ARG A 258 -10.38 -11.13 5.40
C ARG A 258 -9.07 -11.59 4.76
N GLY A 259 -8.00 -10.83 4.97
CA GLY A 259 -6.68 -11.09 4.39
C GLY A 259 -6.57 -10.75 2.91
N TRP A 260 -7.62 -10.23 2.25
CA TRP A 260 -7.55 -9.89 0.84
C TRP A 260 -6.50 -8.82 0.56
N ILE A 261 -5.73 -9.06 -0.50
CA ILE A 261 -4.64 -8.22 -0.96
C ILE A 261 -4.37 -8.50 -2.44
N ASN A 262 -4.08 -7.46 -3.22
CA ASN A 262 -3.91 -7.60 -4.67
C ASN A 262 -2.59 -6.99 -5.19
N ASN A 263 -1.69 -6.63 -4.29
CA ASN A 263 -0.42 -6.01 -4.63
C ASN A 263 0.69 -6.44 -3.66
N LEU A 264 1.93 -6.22 -4.08
CA LEU A 264 3.15 -6.55 -3.33
C LEU A 264 3.82 -5.28 -2.76
N TYR A 265 3.06 -4.20 -2.54
CA TYR A 265 3.63 -2.96 -2.02
C TYR A 265 3.87 -3.05 -0.50
N GLY A 266 4.84 -2.26 -0.01
CA GLY A 266 5.14 -2.15 1.41
C GLY A 266 5.51 -3.47 2.08
N ALA A 267 5.01 -3.69 3.29
CA ALA A 267 5.34 -4.85 4.12
C ALA A 267 4.92 -6.18 3.49
N ILE A 268 3.80 -6.21 2.75
CA ILE A 268 3.32 -7.43 2.08
C ILE A 268 4.34 -7.96 1.06
N GLY A 269 5.04 -7.09 0.33
CA GLY A 269 6.10 -7.51 -0.59
C GLY A 269 7.27 -8.18 0.11
N VAL A 270 7.68 -7.65 1.27
CA VAL A 270 8.74 -8.21 2.12
C VAL A 270 8.33 -9.57 2.67
N VAL A 271 7.11 -9.66 3.21
CA VAL A 271 6.54 -10.90 3.74
C VAL A 271 6.42 -11.96 2.65
N SER A 272 5.91 -11.61 1.47
CA SER A 272 5.77 -12.52 0.32
C SER A 272 7.11 -13.02 -0.18
N GLY A 273 8.08 -12.12 -0.38
CA GLY A 273 9.43 -12.50 -0.79
C GLY A 273 10.09 -13.43 0.22
N THR A 274 9.85 -13.19 1.51
CA THR A 274 10.35 -14.04 2.60
C THR A 274 9.68 -15.40 2.60
N ALA A 275 8.35 -15.45 2.45
CA ALA A 275 7.56 -16.67 2.47
C ALA A 275 7.97 -17.67 1.37
N VAL A 276 8.34 -17.18 0.18
CA VAL A 276 8.84 -18.03 -0.91
C VAL A 276 10.35 -18.33 -0.81
N GLY A 277 11.05 -17.76 0.18
CA GLY A 277 12.49 -17.93 0.38
C GLY A 277 13.38 -17.10 -0.56
N LEU A 278 12.80 -16.15 -1.30
CA LEU A 278 13.50 -15.25 -2.22
C LEU A 278 14.21 -14.12 -1.46
N LEU A 279 13.49 -13.46 -0.55
CA LEU A 279 14.04 -12.38 0.27
C LEU A 279 14.62 -12.93 1.57
N ARG A 280 15.80 -12.45 1.94
CA ARG A 280 16.55 -12.94 3.12
C ARG A 280 17.02 -11.85 4.07
N LEU A 281 17.13 -10.62 3.58
CA LEU A 281 17.69 -9.51 4.33
C LEU A 281 16.79 -8.30 4.15
N TRP A 282 16.65 -7.54 5.22
CA TRP A 282 16.02 -6.23 5.20
C TRP A 282 16.75 -5.28 6.14
N CYS A 283 17.09 -4.08 5.67
CA CYS A 283 17.68 -3.06 6.53
C CYS A 283 16.56 -2.35 7.28
N ALA A 284 16.46 -2.61 8.57
CA ALA A 284 15.58 -1.93 9.53
C ALA A 284 16.21 -2.04 10.93
N ASP A 285 15.80 -1.17 11.83
CA ASP A 285 16.02 -1.35 13.25
C ASP A 285 14.91 -2.28 13.81
N PRO A 286 15.22 -3.42 14.45
CA PRO A 286 14.20 -4.33 14.95
C PRO A 286 13.24 -3.69 15.97
N ASP A 287 13.73 -2.72 16.75
CA ASP A 287 12.97 -2.04 17.81
C ASP A 287 12.12 -0.87 17.27
N MET A 288 12.28 -0.53 16.00
CA MET A 288 11.52 0.53 15.35
C MET A 288 10.08 0.10 15.06
N VAL A 289 9.15 1.04 15.18
CA VAL A 289 7.73 0.84 14.84
C VAL A 289 7.59 0.67 13.32
N ALA A 290 6.96 -0.43 12.92
CA ALA A 290 6.51 -0.69 11.58
C ALA A 290 5.06 -0.20 11.44
N ASP A 291 4.87 1.10 11.20
CA ASP A 291 3.51 1.66 11.16
C ASP A 291 2.77 1.25 9.89
N MET A 292 1.70 0.49 10.09
CA MET A 292 0.85 -0.09 9.06
C MET A 292 -0.62 0.09 9.40
N VAL A 293 -1.49 0.09 8.40
CA VAL A 293 -2.94 0.19 8.58
C VAL A 293 -3.67 -0.76 7.65
N PRO A 294 -4.64 -1.56 8.13
CA PRO A 294 -5.51 -2.34 7.27
C PRO A 294 -6.32 -1.45 6.32
N VAL A 295 -6.43 -1.86 5.05
CA VAL A 295 -7.07 -1.05 4.01
C VAL A 295 -8.55 -0.78 4.29
N ASP A 296 -9.27 -1.73 4.86
CA ASP A 296 -10.69 -1.62 5.21
C ASP A 296 -10.92 -0.60 6.32
N LEU A 297 -10.06 -0.57 7.35
CA LEU A 297 -10.12 0.44 8.42
C LEU A 297 -9.78 1.84 7.90
N ALA A 298 -8.75 1.97 7.03
CA ALA A 298 -8.42 3.25 6.41
C ALA A 298 -9.56 3.78 5.51
N ILE A 299 -10.27 2.90 4.81
CA ILE A 299 -11.45 3.25 4.01
C ILE A 299 -12.64 3.62 4.88
N ASN A 300 -12.93 2.87 5.95
CA ASN A 300 -13.98 3.23 6.89
C ASN A 300 -13.76 4.62 7.49
N MET A 301 -12.52 4.92 7.89
CA MET A 301 -12.14 6.26 8.36
C MET A 301 -12.31 7.32 7.27
N THR A 302 -11.97 7.02 6.02
CA THR A 302 -12.15 7.93 4.88
C THR A 302 -13.63 8.28 4.65
N LEU A 303 -14.52 7.28 4.77
CA LEU A 303 -15.96 7.48 4.61
C LEU A 303 -16.53 8.34 5.75
N ALA A 304 -16.19 8.00 7.00
CA ALA A 304 -16.57 8.79 8.18
C ALA A 304 -16.03 10.24 8.12
N ALA A 305 -14.78 10.43 7.68
CA ALA A 305 -14.18 11.74 7.52
C ALA A 305 -14.91 12.60 6.49
N SER A 306 -15.42 12.00 5.41
CA SER A 306 -16.20 12.75 4.41
C SER A 306 -17.56 13.20 4.96
N TRP A 307 -18.19 12.37 5.80
CA TRP A 307 -19.41 12.75 6.53
C TRP A 307 -19.12 13.90 7.51
N GLU A 308 -18.02 13.82 8.27
CA GLU A 308 -17.64 14.88 9.21
C GLU A 308 -17.38 16.19 8.48
N VAL A 309 -16.59 16.15 7.39
CA VAL A 309 -16.28 17.30 6.54
C VAL A 309 -17.54 17.98 6.02
N ALA A 310 -18.53 17.20 5.58
CA ALA A 310 -19.78 17.72 5.07
C ALA A 310 -20.72 18.27 6.15
N THR A 311 -20.80 17.61 7.32
CA THR A 311 -21.83 17.90 8.33
C THR A 311 -21.39 18.91 9.38
N LYS A 312 -20.12 18.90 9.80
CA LYS A 312 -19.60 19.85 10.78
C LYS A 312 -19.13 21.16 10.13
N ASN A 313 -19.33 21.32 8.81
CA ASN A 313 -18.86 22.45 8.00
C ASN A 313 -17.37 22.75 8.24
N THR A 314 -16.59 21.71 8.54
CA THR A 314 -15.16 21.79 8.75
C THR A 314 -14.51 21.88 7.37
N ARG A 315 -14.13 23.10 6.99
CA ARG A 315 -13.70 23.43 5.62
C ARG A 315 -12.40 22.73 5.21
N LEU A 316 -11.49 22.46 6.14
CA LEU A 316 -10.24 21.77 5.82
C LEU A 316 -9.70 21.00 7.03
N LYS A 317 -9.67 19.67 6.97
CA LYS A 317 -9.14 18.80 8.04
C LYS A 317 -8.17 17.75 7.50
N ILE A 318 -7.21 17.35 8.34
CA ILE A 318 -6.29 16.22 8.09
C ILE A 318 -6.58 15.12 9.10
N TYR A 319 -6.50 13.87 8.66
CA TYR A 319 -6.69 12.68 9.47
C TYR A 319 -5.50 11.74 9.28
N ASN A 320 -4.72 11.49 10.32
CA ASN A 320 -3.61 10.54 10.27
C ASN A 320 -4.14 9.12 10.58
N SER A 321 -4.15 8.22 9.58
CA SER A 321 -4.52 6.80 9.78
C SER A 321 -3.26 5.99 10.06
N GLU A 322 -2.95 5.83 11.33
CA GLU A 322 -1.68 5.29 11.80
C GLU A 322 -1.89 4.49 13.09
N THR A 323 -0.98 3.55 13.35
CA THR A 323 -1.08 2.64 14.50
C THR A 323 -0.04 2.94 15.58
N SER A 324 1.01 3.71 15.28
CA SER A 324 2.10 3.99 16.21
C SER A 324 1.65 4.63 17.53
N SER A 325 0.64 5.50 17.52
CA SER A 325 0.21 6.22 18.72
C SER A 325 -0.62 5.38 19.69
N LYS A 326 -1.28 4.33 19.19
CA LYS A 326 -2.28 3.56 19.96
C LYS A 326 -2.02 2.06 20.05
N ASN A 327 -1.48 1.47 18.99
CA ASN A 327 -1.27 0.03 18.87
C ASN A 327 0.01 -0.27 18.06
N PRO A 328 1.19 0.18 18.55
CA PRO A 328 2.43 0.08 17.80
C PRO A 328 2.88 -1.38 17.63
N MET A 329 3.32 -1.72 16.43
CA MET A 329 4.00 -2.99 16.11
C MET A 329 5.46 -2.69 15.76
N THR A 330 6.42 -3.40 16.36
CA THR A 330 7.82 -3.28 15.96
C THR A 330 8.17 -4.20 14.79
N TYR A 331 9.25 -3.89 14.06
CA TYR A 331 9.75 -4.79 13.01
C TYR A 331 10.14 -6.17 13.54
N ASP A 332 10.59 -6.28 14.80
CA ASP A 332 10.92 -7.58 15.39
C ASP A 332 9.69 -8.44 15.67
N ILE A 333 8.62 -7.84 16.21
CA ILE A 333 7.33 -8.54 16.41
C ILE A 333 6.79 -8.99 15.06
N LEU A 334 6.74 -8.09 14.08
CA LEU A 334 6.32 -8.39 12.72
C LEU A 334 7.08 -9.59 12.15
N ARG A 335 8.41 -9.59 12.27
CA ARG A 335 9.27 -10.68 11.80
C ARG A 335 8.97 -11.98 12.53
N THR A 336 8.88 -11.95 13.85
CA THR A 336 8.72 -13.13 14.70
C THR A 336 7.39 -13.82 14.43
N ASP A 337 6.30 -13.05 14.35
CA ASP A 337 4.97 -13.55 14.02
C ASP A 337 4.91 -14.15 12.62
N ASN A 338 5.40 -13.42 11.61
CA ASN A 338 5.40 -13.91 10.24
C ASN A 338 6.23 -15.19 10.09
N PHE A 339 7.34 -15.32 10.82
CA PHE A 339 8.15 -16.53 10.80
C PHE A 339 7.49 -17.68 11.57
N SER A 340 6.80 -17.38 12.68
CA SER A 340 6.07 -18.37 13.49
C SER A 340 4.90 -18.97 12.70
N PHE A 341 4.01 -18.12 12.17
CA PHE A 341 2.89 -18.54 11.34
C PHE A 341 3.35 -19.14 10.01
N GLY A 342 4.39 -18.58 9.40
CA GLY A 342 4.94 -19.01 8.12
C GLY A 342 5.40 -20.47 8.11
N LYS A 343 5.89 -21.01 9.24
CA LYS A 343 6.24 -22.44 9.37
C LYS A 343 5.08 -23.38 9.08
N ASN A 344 3.86 -22.97 9.42
CA ASN A 344 2.64 -23.76 9.25
C ASN A 344 1.84 -23.36 8.00
N LEU A 345 2.25 -22.30 7.30
CA LEU A 345 1.60 -21.78 6.10
C LEU A 345 2.55 -21.81 4.88
N GLN A 346 3.43 -22.81 4.81
CA GLN A 346 4.46 -22.94 3.77
C GLN A 346 3.86 -23.16 2.38
N THR A 347 4.33 -22.39 1.39
CA THR A 347 3.80 -22.40 0.02
C THR A 347 4.48 -23.43 -0.88
N THR A 348 3.73 -23.97 -1.83
CA THR A 348 4.27 -24.82 -2.90
C THR A 348 5.21 -24.04 -3.82
N GLN A 349 5.10 -22.71 -3.84
CA GLN A 349 5.92 -21.78 -4.61
C GLN A 349 7.30 -21.50 -3.97
N CYS A 350 7.63 -22.07 -2.80
CA CYS A 350 8.92 -21.86 -2.16
C CYS A 350 10.08 -22.28 -3.09
N ILE A 351 11.04 -21.38 -3.29
CA ILE A 351 12.26 -21.65 -4.09
C ILE A 351 13.47 -21.96 -3.20
N ALA A 352 13.44 -21.53 -1.95
CA ALA A 352 14.46 -21.81 -0.96
C ALA A 352 13.85 -21.95 0.44
N VAL A 353 14.64 -22.46 1.38
CA VAL A 353 14.28 -22.49 2.80
C VAL A 353 14.06 -21.05 3.28
N GLN A 354 12.92 -20.81 3.92
CA GLN A 354 12.60 -19.52 4.53
C GLN A 354 13.67 -19.15 5.56
N SER A 355 14.31 -18.02 5.34
CA SER A 355 15.28 -17.41 6.26
C SER A 355 15.21 -15.90 6.05
N PHE A 356 15.15 -15.13 7.14
CA PHE A 356 15.03 -13.68 7.05
C PHE A 356 15.69 -13.01 8.25
N PHE A 357 16.54 -12.03 7.95
CA PHE A 357 17.28 -11.27 8.95
C PHE A 357 17.02 -9.78 8.76
N ILE A 358 16.73 -9.12 9.87
CA ILE A 358 16.72 -7.67 9.96
C ILE A 358 18.12 -7.21 10.36
N VAL A 359 18.68 -6.26 9.61
CA VAL A 359 20.06 -5.79 9.79
C VAL A 359 20.06 -4.28 9.94
N LYS A 360 20.21 -3.79 11.17
CA LYS A 360 20.24 -2.35 11.49
C LYS A 360 21.45 -1.61 10.90
N ASN A 361 22.62 -2.23 10.95
CA ASN A 361 23.86 -1.59 10.49
C ASN A 361 23.93 -1.60 8.94
N LYS A 362 23.87 -0.42 8.33
CA LYS A 362 23.87 -0.24 6.86
C LYS A 362 25.10 -0.84 6.17
N THR A 363 26.28 -0.81 6.81
CA THR A 363 27.51 -1.37 6.25
C THR A 363 27.43 -2.90 6.25
N MET A 364 27.01 -3.50 7.36
CA MET A 364 26.79 -4.94 7.45
C MET A 364 25.71 -5.41 6.49
N PHE A 365 24.62 -4.65 6.36
CA PHE A 365 23.56 -4.94 5.40
C PHE A 365 24.09 -5.00 3.96
N ARG A 366 24.92 -4.03 3.54
CA ARG A 366 25.57 -4.05 2.21
C ARG A 366 26.46 -5.28 2.01
N LEU A 367 27.29 -5.61 3.01
CA LEU A 367 28.14 -6.80 2.95
C LEU A 367 27.31 -8.08 2.84
N TYR A 368 26.29 -8.24 3.67
CA TYR A 368 25.40 -9.40 3.61
C TYR A 368 24.58 -9.44 2.32
N THR A 369 24.19 -8.30 1.75
CA THR A 369 23.49 -8.25 0.46
C THR A 369 24.34 -8.85 -0.65
N ILE A 370 25.65 -8.61 -0.64
CA ILE A 370 26.57 -9.22 -1.60
C ILE A 370 26.53 -10.76 -1.48
N TRP A 371 26.62 -11.28 -0.25
CA TRP A 371 26.67 -12.73 0.01
C TRP A 371 25.34 -13.45 -0.19
N TYR A 372 24.23 -12.88 0.28
CA TYR A 372 22.93 -13.55 0.27
C TYR A 372 22.10 -13.29 -0.98
N HIS A 373 22.34 -12.18 -1.69
CA HIS A 373 21.55 -11.78 -2.85
C HIS A 373 22.39 -11.71 -4.12
N VAL A 374 23.44 -10.88 -4.17
CA VAL A 374 24.19 -10.59 -5.42
C VAL A 374 24.93 -11.82 -5.95
N ILE A 375 25.75 -12.47 -5.12
CA ILE A 375 26.55 -13.62 -5.55
C ILE A 375 25.64 -14.78 -6.02
N PRO A 376 24.63 -15.22 -5.24
CA PRO A 376 23.70 -16.26 -5.71
C PRO A 376 22.96 -15.85 -6.99
N ALA A 377 22.52 -14.60 -7.10
CA ALA A 377 21.81 -14.13 -8.27
C ALA A 377 22.67 -14.14 -9.53
N PHE A 378 23.92 -13.73 -9.43
CA PHE A 378 24.86 -13.74 -10.54
C PHE A 378 25.04 -15.17 -11.10
N PHE A 379 25.29 -16.15 -10.24
CA PHE A 379 25.46 -17.54 -10.69
C PHE A 379 24.16 -18.15 -11.23
N ILE A 380 23.02 -17.86 -10.60
CA ILE A 380 21.71 -18.33 -11.09
C ILE A 380 21.38 -17.71 -12.45
N ASP A 381 21.60 -16.41 -12.62
CA ASP A 381 21.30 -15.72 -13.89
C ASP A 381 22.22 -16.19 -15.02
N ILE A 382 23.50 -16.48 -14.75
CA ILE A 382 24.39 -17.14 -15.71
C ILE A 382 23.85 -18.52 -16.09
N PHE A 383 23.45 -19.34 -15.11
CA PHE A 383 22.88 -20.65 -15.38
C PHE A 383 21.58 -20.56 -16.20
N LEU A 384 20.72 -19.58 -15.91
CA LEU A 384 19.53 -19.31 -16.70
C LEU A 384 19.90 -18.97 -18.15
N GLN A 385 20.87 -18.07 -18.36
CA GLN A 385 21.35 -17.74 -19.70
C GLN A 385 21.90 -18.96 -20.45
N LEU A 386 22.74 -19.77 -19.79
CA LEU A 386 23.30 -20.99 -20.37
C LEU A 386 22.24 -22.04 -20.72
N THR A 387 21.09 -22.01 -20.05
CA THR A 387 19.93 -22.88 -20.33
C THR A 387 18.89 -22.23 -21.24
N GLY A 388 19.22 -21.12 -21.90
CA GLY A 388 18.34 -20.42 -22.85
C GLY A 388 17.20 -19.64 -22.18
N ARG A 389 17.27 -19.41 -20.86
CA ARG A 389 16.30 -18.64 -20.08
C ARG A 389 16.80 -17.21 -19.84
N LYS A 390 15.86 -16.28 -19.71
CA LYS A 390 16.18 -14.87 -19.43
C LYS A 390 16.72 -14.72 -17.99
N PRO A 391 17.82 -13.99 -17.76
CA PRO A 391 18.27 -13.63 -16.42
C PRO A 391 17.26 -12.67 -15.77
N GLN A 392 16.98 -12.85 -14.49
CA GLN A 392 15.94 -12.10 -13.79
C GLN A 392 16.31 -11.73 -12.35
N LEU A 393 17.12 -12.55 -11.67
CA LEU A 393 17.30 -12.47 -10.23
C LEU A 393 18.11 -11.22 -9.81
N MET A 394 19.12 -10.84 -10.59
CA MET A 394 19.87 -9.59 -10.37
C MET A 394 18.96 -8.35 -10.47
N SER A 395 18.05 -8.34 -11.44
CA SER A 395 17.09 -7.24 -11.61
C SER A 395 16.11 -7.15 -10.44
N ILE A 396 15.63 -8.30 -9.96
CA ILE A 396 14.75 -8.37 -8.79
C ILE A 396 15.46 -7.83 -7.54
N TYR A 397 16.68 -8.30 -7.24
CA TYR A 397 17.39 -7.83 -6.05
C TYR A 397 17.81 -6.36 -6.14
N ALA A 398 18.13 -5.85 -7.34
CA ALA A 398 18.37 -4.41 -7.52
C ALA A 398 17.13 -3.58 -7.13
N LYS A 399 15.92 -4.01 -7.53
CA LYS A 399 14.66 -3.36 -7.13
C LYS A 399 14.43 -3.44 -5.62
N VAL A 400 14.58 -4.62 -5.03
CA VAL A 400 14.46 -4.81 -3.58
C VAL A 400 15.41 -3.91 -2.80
N TYR A 401 16.68 -3.85 -3.21
CA TYR A 401 17.68 -3.01 -2.57
C TYR A 401 17.33 -1.52 -2.67
N ASN A 402 16.86 -1.07 -3.84
CA ASN A 402 16.46 0.33 -4.04
C ASN A 402 15.24 0.71 -3.18
N VAL A 403 14.22 -0.15 -3.10
CA VAL A 403 13.05 0.07 -2.23
C VAL A 403 13.46 0.07 -0.76
N ASN A 404 14.29 -0.87 -0.33
CA ASN A 404 14.75 -0.88 1.06
C ASN A 404 15.59 0.38 1.38
N LYS A 405 16.45 0.82 0.45
CA LYS A 405 17.22 2.07 0.57
C LYS A 405 16.32 3.30 0.69
N SER A 406 15.25 3.42 -0.10
CA SER A 406 14.31 4.56 -0.02
C SER A 406 13.49 4.58 1.28
N LEU A 407 13.41 3.44 1.98
CA LEU A 407 12.70 3.30 3.25
C LEU A 407 13.61 3.41 4.49
N MET A 408 14.93 3.30 4.34
CA MET A 408 15.89 3.42 5.46
C MET A 408 15.71 4.70 6.33
N PRO A 409 15.36 5.88 5.78
CA PRO A 409 15.08 7.05 6.61
C PRO A 409 13.98 6.82 7.64
N TYR A 410 12.99 5.97 7.31
CA TYR A 410 11.82 5.69 8.14
C TYR A 410 11.97 4.43 9.00
N CYS A 411 12.79 3.47 8.57
CA CYS A 411 12.91 2.17 9.25
C CYS A 411 14.19 2.01 10.08
N VAL A 412 15.18 2.91 9.94
CA VAL A 412 16.49 2.80 10.59
C VAL A 412 16.91 4.11 11.27
N GLU A 413 16.73 5.24 10.59
CA GLU A 413 17.37 6.49 11.00
C GLU A 413 16.59 7.24 12.07
N LYS A 414 15.26 7.10 12.10
CA LYS A 414 14.40 7.95 12.91
C LYS A 414 13.09 7.27 13.29
N ASN A 415 12.70 7.42 14.55
CA ASN A 415 11.36 7.08 15.00
C ASN A 415 10.42 8.27 14.78
N ILE A 416 9.28 8.02 14.15
CA ILE A 416 8.32 9.05 13.78
C ILE A 416 7.11 8.86 14.67
N SER A 417 6.76 9.92 15.39
CA SER A 417 5.51 9.98 16.15
C SER A 417 4.46 10.68 15.30
N PHE A 418 3.22 10.20 15.37
CA PHE A 418 2.08 10.84 14.76
C PHE A 418 1.09 11.30 15.85
N THR A 419 0.36 12.39 15.57
CA THR A 419 -0.86 12.68 16.33
C THR A 419 -2.08 12.31 15.50
N SER A 420 -3.16 11.90 16.16
CA SER A 420 -4.42 11.45 15.55
C SER A 420 -5.63 12.07 16.24
N ASN A 421 -5.48 13.28 16.77
CA ASN A 421 -6.52 14.00 17.55
C ASN A 421 -7.84 14.19 16.78
N ASN A 422 -7.79 14.52 15.49
CA ASN A 422 -8.97 14.66 14.63
C ASN A 422 -9.62 13.30 14.37
N VAL A 423 -8.84 12.22 14.23
CA VAL A 423 -9.39 10.86 14.15
C VAL A 423 -10.12 10.49 15.44
N ASP A 424 -9.54 10.85 16.58
CA ASP A 424 -10.08 10.54 17.90
C ASP A 424 -11.37 11.32 18.19
N GLU A 425 -11.37 12.62 17.87
CA GLU A 425 -12.56 13.46 17.95
C GLU A 425 -13.68 12.90 17.06
N MET A 426 -13.33 12.53 15.81
CA MET A 426 -14.29 11.96 14.87
C MET A 426 -14.86 10.65 15.41
N TRP A 427 -14.00 9.68 15.77
CA TRP A 427 -14.41 8.38 16.32
C TRP A 427 -15.32 8.54 17.52
N ASN A 428 -14.96 9.41 18.47
CA ASN A 428 -15.76 9.62 19.67
C ASN A 428 -17.12 10.26 19.40
N SER A 429 -17.26 11.01 18.30
CA SER A 429 -18.52 11.62 17.89
C SER A 429 -19.47 10.70 17.12
N LEU A 430 -19.01 9.54 16.66
CA LEU A 430 -19.85 8.57 15.96
C LEU A 430 -20.79 7.85 16.92
N ASP A 431 -22.01 7.59 16.44
CA ASP A 431 -22.97 6.77 17.17
C ASP A 431 -22.54 5.28 17.15
N PRO A 432 -23.14 4.42 17.99
CA PRO A 432 -22.76 3.01 18.05
C PRO A 432 -22.97 2.23 16.75
N VAL A 433 -23.93 2.63 15.91
CA VAL A 433 -24.21 1.96 14.63
C VAL A 433 -23.12 2.31 13.61
N ASP A 434 -22.74 3.58 13.52
CA ASP A 434 -21.64 4.05 12.67
C ASP A 434 -20.30 3.49 13.11
N LYS A 435 -20.01 3.42 14.42
CA LYS A 435 -18.78 2.77 14.92
C LYS A 435 -18.67 1.32 14.50
N ARG A 436 -19.80 0.63 14.41
CA ARG A 436 -19.85 -0.77 13.97
C ARG A 436 -19.72 -0.90 12.46
N LEU A 437 -20.55 -0.17 11.70
CA LEU A 437 -20.58 -0.25 10.23
C LEU A 437 -19.32 0.33 9.60
N PHE A 438 -18.75 1.39 10.16
CA PHE A 438 -17.56 2.05 9.68
C PHE A 438 -16.47 1.99 10.75
N ASN A 439 -16.20 0.79 11.29
CA ASN A 439 -15.16 0.62 12.29
C ASN A 439 -13.78 1.00 11.74
N PHE A 440 -13.07 1.88 12.42
CA PHE A 440 -11.66 2.22 12.17
C PHE A 440 -10.87 2.36 13.47
N ASP A 441 -11.33 1.72 14.55
CA ASP A 441 -10.60 1.69 15.82
C ASP A 441 -9.36 0.79 15.72
N LEU A 442 -8.22 1.43 15.49
CA LEU A 442 -6.92 0.76 15.38
C LEU A 442 -6.39 0.26 16.74
N ALA A 443 -6.91 0.76 17.86
CA ALA A 443 -6.51 0.28 19.19
C ALA A 443 -7.05 -1.13 19.47
N ALA A 444 -8.18 -1.50 18.84
CA ALA A 444 -8.82 -2.81 19.00
C ALA A 444 -8.24 -3.91 18.07
N LEU A 445 -7.29 -3.56 17.19
CA LEU A 445 -6.72 -4.50 16.22
C LEU A 445 -5.82 -5.55 16.89
N ASP A 446 -6.18 -6.83 16.77
CA ASP A 446 -5.28 -7.93 17.12
C ASP A 446 -4.28 -8.16 15.97
N TRP A 447 -3.05 -7.73 16.19
CA TRP A 447 -1.95 -7.86 15.25
C TRP A 447 -1.57 -9.31 14.93
N HIS A 448 -1.62 -10.21 15.91
CA HIS A 448 -1.27 -11.62 15.71
C HIS A 448 -2.31 -12.29 14.81
N GLU A 449 -3.59 -12.06 15.10
CA GLU A 449 -4.69 -12.57 14.28
C GLU A 449 -4.65 -11.95 12.87
N PHE A 450 -4.42 -10.65 12.77
CA PHE A 450 -4.27 -9.95 11.49
C PHE A 450 -3.22 -10.62 10.60
N TRP A 451 -1.99 -10.83 11.11
CA TRP A 451 -0.92 -11.42 10.30
C TRP A 451 -1.15 -12.87 9.93
N LEU A 452 -1.83 -13.65 10.78
CA LEU A 452 -2.24 -15.01 10.44
C LEU A 452 -3.12 -15.01 9.18
N TYR A 453 -4.12 -14.14 9.10
CA TYR A 453 -5.00 -14.05 7.94
C TYR A 453 -4.35 -13.34 6.75
N ALA A 454 -3.52 -12.33 6.96
CA ALA A 454 -2.73 -11.70 5.91
C ALA A 454 -1.84 -12.71 5.18
N LEU A 455 -1.20 -13.63 5.92
CA LEU A 455 -0.40 -14.72 5.33
C LEU A 455 -1.25 -15.72 4.54
N LYS A 456 -2.43 -16.08 5.03
CA LYS A 456 -3.38 -16.93 4.28
C LYS A 456 -3.80 -16.25 2.99
N GLY A 457 -4.19 -14.98 3.06
CA GLY A 457 -4.60 -14.19 1.89
C GLY A 457 -3.47 -13.97 0.88
N MET A 458 -2.25 -13.71 1.34
CA MET A 458 -1.06 -13.65 0.50
C MET A 458 -0.89 -14.94 -0.32
N ARG A 459 -1.03 -16.12 0.30
CA ARG A 459 -0.96 -17.40 -0.43
C ARG A 459 -2.05 -17.50 -1.49
N ALA A 460 -3.30 -17.23 -1.12
CA ALA A 460 -4.44 -17.40 -1.99
C ALA A 460 -4.44 -16.41 -3.17
N TYR A 461 -4.19 -15.13 -2.90
CA TYR A 461 -4.44 -14.04 -3.84
C TYR A 461 -3.19 -13.54 -4.57
N LEU A 462 -2.00 -13.68 -3.98
CA LEU A 462 -0.74 -13.25 -4.60
C LEU A 462 0.06 -14.41 -5.17
N LEU A 463 0.08 -15.54 -4.44
CA LEU A 463 0.80 -16.74 -4.86
C LEU A 463 -0.09 -17.74 -5.60
N ASN A 464 -1.40 -17.51 -5.74
CA ASN A 464 -2.33 -18.47 -6.34
C ASN A 464 -2.13 -19.90 -5.78
N ASP A 465 -1.84 -20.01 -4.49
CA ASP A 465 -1.52 -21.25 -3.79
C ASP A 465 -2.56 -21.46 -2.68
N PRO A 466 -3.66 -22.17 -2.96
CA PRO A 466 -4.77 -22.35 -2.02
C PRO A 466 -4.34 -22.96 -0.68
N ILE A 467 -5.20 -22.88 0.34
CA ILE A 467 -4.84 -23.35 1.68
C ILE A 467 -4.73 -24.87 1.75
N GLU A 468 -5.45 -25.58 0.86
CA GLU A 468 -5.47 -27.02 0.74
C GLU A 468 -4.09 -27.59 0.37
N THR A 469 -3.24 -26.77 -0.27
CA THR A 469 -1.89 -27.17 -0.70
C THR A 469 -0.84 -26.99 0.40
N VAL A 470 -1.19 -26.45 1.59
CA VAL A 470 -0.24 -26.23 2.69
C VAL A 470 0.55 -27.50 3.02
N SER A 471 -0.12 -28.65 3.10
CA SER A 471 0.54 -29.94 3.38
C SER A 471 1.58 -30.32 2.31
N GLN A 472 1.35 -29.93 1.05
CA GLN A 472 2.30 -30.12 -0.05
C GLN A 472 3.46 -29.14 0.06
N GLY A 473 3.19 -27.87 0.39
CA GLY A 473 4.19 -26.84 0.65
C GLY A 473 5.14 -27.22 1.80
N VAL A 474 4.61 -27.83 2.86
CA VAL A 474 5.41 -28.35 3.98
C VAL A 474 6.35 -29.48 3.53
N LYS A 475 5.84 -30.45 2.78
CA LYS A 475 6.66 -31.54 2.22
C LYS A 475 7.72 -30.99 1.27
N HIS A 476 7.38 -30.02 0.43
CA HIS A 476 8.29 -29.37 -0.51
C HIS A 476 9.42 -28.63 0.23
N THR A 477 9.07 -27.84 1.25
CA THR A 477 10.05 -27.09 2.05
C THR A 477 10.97 -28.02 2.83
N ARG A 478 10.47 -29.16 3.33
CA ARG A 478 11.31 -30.19 3.95
C ARG A 478 12.34 -30.75 2.96
N LYS A 479 11.98 -30.97 1.69
CA LYS A 479 12.93 -31.38 0.64
C LYS A 479 13.97 -30.29 0.37
N LEU A 480 13.56 -29.02 0.31
CA LEU A 480 14.49 -27.89 0.17
C LEU A 480 15.46 -27.81 1.35
N TRP A 481 14.99 -28.08 2.56
CA TRP A 481 15.81 -28.10 3.76
C TRP A 481 16.85 -29.23 3.73
N ILE A 482 16.46 -30.45 3.35
CA ILE A 482 17.39 -31.57 3.16
C ILE A 482 18.44 -31.23 2.10
N ARG A 483 18.03 -30.67 0.95
CA ARG A 483 18.96 -30.22 -0.11
C ARG A 483 19.95 -29.18 0.41
N LYS A 484 19.46 -28.21 1.20
CA LYS A 484 20.29 -27.20 1.84
C LYS A 484 21.30 -27.84 2.79
N LEU A 485 20.88 -28.75 3.66
CA LEU A 485 21.80 -29.43 4.58
C LEU A 485 22.89 -30.21 3.85
N VAL A 486 22.53 -30.95 2.79
CA VAL A 486 23.51 -31.69 1.98
C VAL A 486 24.50 -30.73 1.34
N PHE A 487 24.01 -29.64 0.73
CA PHE A 487 24.84 -28.62 0.12
C PHE A 487 25.80 -27.94 1.12
N ASP A 488 25.28 -27.51 2.28
CA ASP A 488 26.09 -26.91 3.34
C ASP A 488 27.13 -27.90 3.87
N SER A 489 26.76 -29.18 4.04
CA SER A 489 27.68 -30.23 4.51
C SER A 489 28.82 -30.46 3.52
N ILE A 490 28.54 -30.46 2.21
CA ILE A 490 29.57 -30.54 1.16
C ILE A 490 30.51 -29.35 1.27
N ILE A 491 29.99 -28.12 1.34
CA ILE A 491 30.80 -26.90 1.46
C ILE A 491 31.69 -26.95 2.70
N TRP A 492 31.13 -27.22 3.88
CA TRP A 492 31.89 -27.23 5.13
C TRP A 492 32.93 -28.34 5.17
N THR A 493 32.64 -29.51 4.59
CA THR A 493 33.62 -30.59 4.46
C THR A 493 34.75 -30.19 3.51
N SER A 494 34.43 -29.58 2.35
CA SER A 494 35.44 -29.09 1.41
C SER A 494 36.32 -27.98 2.00
N LEU A 495 35.74 -27.02 2.71
CA LEU A 495 36.49 -25.95 3.39
C LEU A 495 37.39 -26.51 4.50
N SER A 496 36.88 -27.45 5.29
CA SER A 496 37.65 -28.12 6.35
C SER A 496 38.83 -28.91 5.77
N TYR A 497 38.62 -29.61 4.66
CA TYR A 497 39.67 -30.34 3.96
C TYR A 497 40.73 -29.39 3.36
N LEU A 498 40.31 -28.26 2.77
CA LEU A 498 41.23 -27.25 2.26
C LEU A 498 42.06 -26.63 3.40
N ALA A 499 41.42 -26.29 4.52
CA ALA A 499 42.10 -25.78 5.71
C ALA A 499 43.13 -26.80 6.24
N TYR A 500 42.76 -28.09 6.29
CA TYR A 500 43.68 -29.17 6.66
C TYR A 500 44.90 -29.22 5.73
N ILE A 501 44.72 -29.12 4.40
CA ILE A 501 45.84 -29.08 3.44
C ILE A 501 46.76 -27.89 3.70
N VAL A 502 46.19 -26.70 3.91
CA VAL A 502 46.96 -25.46 4.15
C VAL A 502 47.73 -25.56 5.46
N ILE A 503 47.08 -25.97 6.55
CA ILE A 503 47.71 -26.16 7.86
C ILE A 503 48.82 -27.21 7.77
N ARG A 504 48.58 -28.35 7.11
CA ARG A 504 49.60 -29.38 6.90
C ARG A 504 50.81 -28.86 6.12
N LYS A 505 50.60 -27.99 5.12
CA LYS A 505 51.70 -27.34 4.38
C LYS A 505 52.49 -26.36 5.26
N ILE A 506 51.80 -25.52 6.03
CA ILE A 506 52.43 -24.56 6.94
C ILE A 506 53.26 -25.29 8.02
N LEU A 507 52.69 -26.32 8.63
CA LEU A 507 53.41 -27.14 9.61
C LEU A 507 54.64 -27.81 8.98
N ARG A 508 54.52 -28.36 7.77
CA ARG A 508 55.68 -28.92 7.05
C ARG A 508 56.77 -27.88 6.78
N SER A 509 56.42 -26.62 6.49
CA SER A 509 57.41 -25.55 6.30
C SER A 509 58.00 -24.98 7.58
N LEU A 510 57.42 -25.29 8.76
CA LEU A 510 57.95 -24.87 10.06
C LEU A 510 58.88 -25.90 10.70
N PHE A 511 58.84 -27.15 10.23
CA PHE A 511 59.65 -28.28 10.73
C PHE A 511 60.66 -28.80 9.69
N VAL A 512 60.91 -28.02 8.65
CA VAL A 512 62.04 -28.12 7.70
C VAL A 512 62.82 -26.82 7.84
#